data_AF-A0A2N0VEE5-F1
#
_entry.id   AF-A0A2N0VEE5-F1
#
_cell.length_a   1.000
_cell.length_b   1.000
_cell.length_c   1.000
_cell.angle_alpha   90.00
_cell.angle_beta   90.00
_cell.angle_gamma   90.00
#
_symmetry.space_group_name_H-M   'P 1'
#
loop_
_entity.id
_entity.type
_entity.pdbx_description
1 polymer ?
#
loop_
_entity_poly.entity_id
_entity_poly.type
_entity_poly.pdbx_seq_one_letter_code
_entity_poly.pdbx_strand_id
1 'polypeptide(L)'
;MGTTNNTKLDSAPNTKKDFSEQENNVQKRKGLGDRFSELLRRSLLNHPKFIWAGWMITALAFLCVLPVAYVCWFIFIPELWVWTFEAWWHFLPAAFGFLFLFVMPIWAAMIAGSISNVLLDITLEAEDPEVVKARQTARESEEVAIQRFSGTDTGDLLELLKNSRTDLEAYYTIGLNQSKRSFRHGVLAMWLGFILLLIGITMYIAPVEQLNITRPDPANFNILVIGGSAIIEFVSALFLWVYRSTSIQLNNLYNREMHNHSVVICYKIASTIKDSDDSKRAIIDKVLGREWSYQIPEPTGAKGMRDLITPGVSKSKESS
;
A
#
# COMPACT_ATOMS: atom_id res chain seq x y z
N MET A 1 6.36 -56.23 54.62
CA MET A 1 7.36 -55.13 54.63
C MET A 1 6.97 -54.15 53.55
N GLY A 2 6.28 -53.07 53.93
CA GLY A 2 5.82 -52.03 53.02
C GLY A 2 6.72 -50.81 53.12
N THR A 3 7.21 -50.33 51.98
CA THR A 3 7.95 -49.07 51.83
C THR A 3 7.04 -48.03 51.20
N THR A 4 6.67 -47.00 51.97
CA THR A 4 5.92 -45.83 51.51
C THR A 4 6.89 -44.77 51.00
N ASN A 5 6.82 -44.47 49.69
CA ASN A 5 7.49 -43.33 49.07
C ASN A 5 6.63 -42.07 49.21
N ASN A 6 7.17 -41.04 49.85
CA ASN A 6 6.60 -39.68 49.91
C ASN A 6 7.07 -38.88 48.70
N THR A 7 6.20 -38.70 47.71
CA THR A 7 6.37 -37.72 46.62
C THR A 7 5.86 -36.36 47.08
N LYS A 8 6.80 -35.42 47.20
CA LYS A 8 6.59 -34.00 47.48
C LYS A 8 5.89 -33.36 46.26
N LEU A 9 4.66 -32.88 46.44
CA LEU A 9 3.97 -32.06 45.42
C LEU A 9 4.67 -30.70 45.37
N ASP A 10 5.39 -30.45 44.28
CA ASP A 10 5.88 -29.12 43.93
C ASP A 10 4.71 -28.24 43.49
N SER A 11 4.67 -27.05 44.09
CA SER A 11 3.68 -26.00 43.90
C SER A 11 3.58 -25.55 42.44
N ALA A 12 2.36 -25.53 41.91
CA ALA A 12 2.05 -25.07 40.56
C ALA A 12 2.44 -23.60 40.34
N PRO A 13 3.06 -23.25 39.19
CA PRO A 13 3.43 -21.87 38.86
C PRO A 13 2.19 -20.98 38.69
N ASN A 14 2.27 -19.77 39.26
CA ASN A 14 1.19 -18.79 39.29
C ASN A 14 1.06 -18.05 37.94
N THR A 15 0.42 -18.70 36.98
CA THR A 15 0.28 -18.30 35.56
C THR A 15 -0.41 -16.96 35.32
N LYS A 16 -1.15 -16.40 36.28
CA LYS A 16 -1.82 -15.09 36.09
C LYS A 16 -0.87 -13.90 36.16
N LYS A 17 0.22 -14.00 36.90
CA LYS A 17 1.14 -12.87 37.09
C LYS A 17 1.97 -12.62 35.82
N ASP A 18 2.44 -13.70 35.20
CA ASP A 18 3.26 -13.63 33.99
C ASP A 18 2.53 -13.05 32.77
N PHE A 19 1.23 -13.33 32.60
CA PHE A 19 0.45 -12.77 31.48
C PHE A 19 0.28 -11.25 31.57
N SER A 20 0.03 -10.70 32.76
CA SER A 20 -0.15 -9.25 32.95
C SER A 20 1.14 -8.45 32.75
N GLU A 21 2.29 -9.06 33.03
CA GLU A 21 3.60 -8.45 32.85
C GLU A 21 4.07 -8.51 31.38
N GLN A 22 3.63 -9.54 30.65
CA GLN A 22 3.88 -9.68 29.22
C GLN A 22 3.05 -8.69 28.37
N GLU A 23 1.77 -8.48 28.69
CA GLU A 23 0.93 -7.48 28.00
C GLU A 23 1.44 -6.04 28.19
N ASN A 24 1.84 -5.69 29.42
CA ASN A 24 2.40 -4.36 29.71
C ASN A 24 3.71 -4.10 28.95
N ASN A 25 4.57 -5.11 28.80
CA ASN A 25 5.81 -4.97 28.03
C ASN A 25 5.56 -4.84 26.51
N VAL A 26 4.53 -5.49 25.97
CA VAL A 26 4.15 -5.35 24.56
C VAL A 26 3.56 -3.97 24.27
N GLN A 27 2.71 -3.42 25.15
CA GLN A 27 2.20 -2.05 24.98
C GLN A 27 3.30 -1.00 25.10
N LYS A 28 4.22 -1.16 26.05
CA LYS A 28 5.31 -0.19 26.27
C LYS A 28 6.31 -0.13 25.11
N ARG A 29 6.56 -1.25 24.41
CA ARG A 29 7.43 -1.29 23.22
C ARG A 29 6.79 -0.65 21.98
N LYS A 30 5.47 -0.73 21.81
CA LYS A 30 4.76 -0.04 20.71
C LYS A 30 4.83 1.48 20.84
N GLY A 31 4.74 2.01 22.06
CA GLY A 31 4.68 3.45 22.30
C GLY A 31 5.94 4.26 21.93
N LEU A 32 7.14 3.66 21.89
CA LEU A 32 8.37 4.43 21.58
C LEU A 32 8.52 4.69 20.08
N GLY A 33 8.22 3.69 19.24
CA GLY A 33 8.27 3.82 17.78
C GLY A 33 7.18 4.77 17.26
N ASP A 34 5.98 4.68 17.82
CA ASP A 34 4.83 5.52 17.42
C ASP A 34 5.05 6.99 17.80
N ARG A 35 5.66 7.28 18.95
CA ARG A 35 5.98 8.66 19.34
C ARG A 35 7.04 9.30 18.44
N PHE A 36 8.07 8.53 18.07
CA PHE A 36 9.11 9.05 17.20
C PHE A 36 8.58 9.30 15.78
N SER A 37 7.76 8.38 15.25
CA SER A 37 7.12 8.58 13.95
C SER A 37 6.14 9.75 13.96
N GLU A 38 5.38 9.98 15.02
CA GLU A 38 4.52 11.17 15.18
C GLU A 38 5.32 12.48 15.24
N LEU A 39 6.44 12.51 15.95
CA LEU A 39 7.30 13.70 16.02
C LEU A 39 7.94 14.01 14.66
N LEU A 40 8.46 13.00 13.97
CA LEU A 40 8.97 13.13 12.60
C LEU A 40 7.87 13.62 11.66
N ARG A 41 6.67 13.04 11.77
CA ARG A 41 5.52 13.38 10.94
C ARG A 41 5.11 14.84 11.13
N ARG A 42 5.00 15.31 12.38
CA ARG A 42 4.69 16.73 12.67
C ARG A 42 5.78 17.68 12.17
N SER A 43 7.04 17.29 12.31
CA SER A 43 8.16 18.12 11.84
C SER A 43 8.25 18.19 10.32
N LEU A 44 7.99 17.09 9.60
CA LEU A 44 8.04 17.06 8.13
C LEU A 44 6.86 17.77 7.47
N LEU A 45 5.65 17.67 8.05
CA LEU A 45 4.46 18.31 7.48
C LEU A 45 4.54 19.84 7.46
N ASN A 46 5.26 20.45 8.41
CA ASN A 46 5.38 21.90 8.49
C ASN A 46 6.40 22.50 7.49
N HIS A 47 7.20 21.67 6.83
CA HIS A 47 8.25 22.17 5.95
C HIS A 47 8.42 21.30 4.68
N PRO A 48 7.85 21.70 3.53
CA PRO A 48 7.93 20.92 2.29
C PRO A 48 9.37 20.68 1.80
N LYS A 49 10.32 21.56 2.19
CA LYS A 49 11.75 21.39 1.90
C LYS A 49 12.35 20.14 2.56
N PHE A 50 11.81 19.69 3.70
CA PHE A 50 12.27 18.47 4.36
C PHE A 50 11.80 17.20 3.65
N ILE A 51 10.67 17.23 2.94
CA ILE A 51 10.24 16.08 2.11
C ILE A 51 11.27 15.85 0.99
N TRP A 52 11.70 16.92 0.32
CA TRP A 52 12.72 16.83 -0.72
C TRP A 52 14.07 16.36 -0.16
N ALA A 53 14.47 16.87 1.01
CA ALA A 53 15.66 16.39 1.71
C ALA A 53 15.56 14.90 2.08
N GLY A 54 14.38 14.42 2.50
CA GLY A 54 14.14 13.01 2.76
C GLY A 54 14.30 12.13 1.51
N TRP A 55 13.85 12.60 0.34
CA TRP A 55 14.00 11.87 -0.91
C TRP A 55 15.47 11.82 -1.35
N MET A 56 16.21 12.91 -1.14
CA MET A 56 17.66 12.93 -1.37
C MET A 56 18.40 11.96 -0.45
N ILE A 57 18.02 11.88 0.84
CA ILE A 57 18.61 10.92 1.78
C ILE A 57 18.29 9.48 1.36
N THR A 58 17.05 9.20 0.94
CA THR A 58 16.66 7.88 0.47
C THR A 58 17.44 7.49 -0.79
N ALA A 59 17.55 8.39 -1.76
CA ALA A 59 18.33 8.17 -2.97
C ALA A 59 19.82 7.94 -2.65
N LEU A 60 20.38 8.73 -1.74
CA LEU A 60 21.75 8.56 -1.26
C LEU A 60 21.94 7.20 -0.55
N ALA A 61 20.97 6.78 0.27
CA ALA A 61 21.03 5.48 0.94
C ALA A 61 21.08 4.34 -0.08
N PHE A 62 20.22 4.35 -1.10
CA PHE A 62 20.26 3.38 -2.20
C PHE A 62 21.58 3.45 -2.99
N LEU A 63 22.09 4.66 -3.24
CA LEU A 63 23.38 4.86 -3.91
C LEU A 63 24.52 4.24 -3.09
N CYS A 64 24.48 4.34 -1.75
CA CYS A 64 25.46 3.75 -0.84
C CYS A 64 25.36 2.22 -0.71
N VAL A 65 24.20 1.61 -0.99
CA VAL A 65 24.08 0.13 -0.99
C VAL A 65 24.98 -0.49 -2.06
N LEU A 66 25.11 0.15 -3.23
CA LEU A 66 25.92 -0.38 -4.34
C LEU A 66 27.42 -0.53 -4.02
N PRO A 67 28.15 0.49 -3.51
CA PRO A 67 29.55 0.33 -3.13
C PRO A 67 29.70 -0.62 -1.93
N VAL A 68 28.76 -0.64 -0.99
CA VAL A 68 28.79 -1.60 0.12
C VAL A 68 28.67 -3.03 -0.40
N ALA A 69 27.72 -3.29 -1.31
CA ALA A 69 27.57 -4.60 -1.96
C ALA A 69 28.83 -4.96 -2.75
N TYR A 70 29.41 -4.01 -3.49
CA TYR A 70 30.63 -4.22 -4.24
C TYR A 70 31.80 -4.63 -3.34
N VAL A 71 32.05 -3.87 -2.27
CA VAL A 71 33.11 -4.15 -1.31
C VAL A 71 32.88 -5.50 -0.61
N CYS A 72 31.65 -5.78 -0.17
CA CYS A 72 31.32 -7.03 0.51
C CYS A 72 31.51 -8.25 -0.40
N TRP A 73 31.01 -8.20 -1.64
CA TRP A 73 31.00 -9.37 -2.51
C TRP A 73 32.25 -9.55 -3.35
N PHE A 74 32.89 -8.47 -3.79
CA PHE A 74 34.04 -8.55 -4.71
C PHE A 74 35.39 -8.37 -4.02
N ILE A 75 35.45 -7.71 -2.86
CA ILE A 75 36.72 -7.51 -2.14
C ILE A 75 36.84 -8.51 -0.98
N PHE A 76 35.86 -8.52 -0.08
CA PHE A 76 35.97 -9.32 1.14
C PHE A 76 35.76 -10.82 0.94
N ILE A 77 34.88 -11.26 0.04
CA ILE A 77 34.68 -12.69 -0.21
C ILE A 77 35.96 -13.36 -0.74
N PRO A 78 36.66 -12.82 -1.76
CA PRO A 78 37.93 -13.40 -2.21
C PRO A 78 39.01 -13.44 -1.13
N GLU A 79 39.16 -12.38 -0.35
CA GLU A 79 40.14 -12.32 0.74
C GLU A 79 39.84 -13.37 1.82
N LEU A 80 38.56 -13.52 2.18
CA LEU A 80 38.10 -14.55 3.10
C LEU A 80 38.32 -15.98 2.54
N TRP A 81 38.21 -16.16 1.22
CA TRP A 81 38.50 -17.43 0.56
C TRP A 81 39.99 -17.78 0.61
N VAL A 82 40.88 -16.81 0.36
CA VAL A 82 42.34 -17.00 0.51
C VAL A 82 42.70 -17.38 1.95
N TRP A 83 42.14 -16.66 2.93
CA TRP A 83 42.34 -16.93 4.35
C TRP A 83 41.88 -18.34 4.76
N THR A 84 40.83 -18.85 4.12
CA THR A 84 40.31 -20.20 4.37
C THR A 84 41.32 -21.30 4.04
N PHE A 85 42.20 -21.09 3.06
CA PHE A 85 43.20 -22.09 2.65
C PHE A 85 44.46 -22.12 3.52
N GLU A 86 44.67 -21.14 4.40
CA GLU A 86 45.86 -21.09 5.25
C GLU A 86 45.85 -22.17 6.35
N ALA A 87 44.67 -22.48 6.90
CA ALA A 87 44.52 -23.51 7.93
C ALA A 87 43.15 -24.19 7.86
N TRP A 88 43.12 -25.52 8.02
CA TRP A 88 41.88 -26.30 7.90
C TRP A 88 40.77 -25.88 8.88
N TRP A 89 41.13 -25.35 10.05
CA TRP A 89 40.18 -24.90 11.07
C TRP A 89 39.55 -23.53 10.75
N HIS A 90 40.11 -22.75 9.81
CA HIS A 90 39.54 -21.48 9.34
C HIS A 90 38.23 -21.66 8.57
N PHE A 91 37.92 -22.88 8.11
CA PHE A 91 36.72 -23.17 7.33
C PHE A 91 35.43 -22.80 8.08
N LEU A 92 35.35 -23.05 9.39
CA LEU A 92 34.13 -22.79 10.16
C LEU A 92 33.87 -21.27 10.32
N PRO A 93 34.83 -20.44 10.77
CA PRO A 93 34.65 -18.98 10.78
C PRO A 93 34.43 -18.39 9.38
N ALA A 94 35.10 -18.92 8.35
CA ALA A 94 34.93 -18.46 6.98
C ALA A 94 33.50 -18.67 6.47
N ALA A 95 32.89 -19.83 6.74
CA ALA A 95 31.49 -20.08 6.36
C ALA A 95 30.52 -19.06 6.99
N PHE A 96 30.73 -18.69 8.27
CA PHE A 96 29.94 -17.66 8.93
C PHE A 96 30.21 -16.26 8.36
N GLY A 97 31.48 -15.93 8.10
CA GLY A 97 31.87 -14.65 7.51
C GLY A 97 31.30 -14.46 6.10
N PHE A 98 31.29 -15.52 5.28
CA PHE A 98 30.64 -15.53 3.97
C PHE A 98 29.14 -15.25 4.09
N LEU A 99 28.44 -15.97 4.98
CA LEU A 99 27.00 -15.76 5.18
C LEU A 99 26.70 -14.33 5.65
N PHE A 100 27.51 -13.79 6.56
CA PHE A 100 27.37 -12.42 7.04
C PHE A 100 27.60 -11.38 5.94
N LEU A 101 28.69 -11.52 5.17
CA LEU A 101 29.01 -10.64 4.04
C LEU A 101 27.97 -10.71 2.92
N PHE A 102 27.37 -11.88 2.72
CA PHE A 102 26.29 -12.04 1.75
C PHE A 102 25.00 -11.33 2.20
N VAL A 103 24.69 -11.42 3.49
CA VAL A 103 23.45 -10.89 4.09
C VAL A 103 23.52 -9.38 4.34
N MET A 104 24.71 -8.80 4.59
CA MET A 104 24.85 -7.39 4.95
C MET A 104 24.32 -6.40 3.89
N PRO A 105 24.61 -6.54 2.59
CA PRO A 105 24.03 -5.68 1.55
C PRO A 105 22.50 -5.82 1.44
N ILE A 106 21.98 -7.02 1.67
CA ILE A 106 20.54 -7.29 1.68
C ILE A 106 19.87 -6.52 2.83
N TRP A 107 20.47 -6.53 4.02
CA TRP A 107 19.99 -5.74 5.16
C TRP A 107 20.05 -4.23 4.89
N ALA A 108 21.15 -3.75 4.28
CA ALA A 108 21.26 -2.34 3.90
C ALA A 108 20.16 -1.92 2.91
N ALA A 109 19.86 -2.76 1.91
CA ALA A 109 18.76 -2.55 0.98
C ALA A 109 17.39 -2.56 1.69
N MET A 110 17.18 -3.47 2.64
CA MET A 110 15.94 -3.52 3.44
C MET A 110 15.75 -2.25 4.28
N ILE A 111 16.82 -1.73 4.90
CA ILE A 111 16.77 -0.49 5.68
C ILE A 111 16.45 0.69 4.76
N ALA A 112 17.13 0.81 3.61
CA ALA A 112 16.84 1.86 2.64
C ALA A 112 15.38 1.79 2.14
N GLY A 113 14.87 0.58 1.88
CA GLY A 113 13.48 0.35 1.53
C GLY A 113 12.50 0.74 2.64
N SER A 114 12.83 0.46 3.90
CA SER A 114 12.01 0.87 5.06
C SER A 114 11.92 2.40 5.16
N ILE A 115 13.03 3.11 5.01
CA ILE A 115 13.07 4.59 5.01
C ILE A 115 12.23 5.15 3.85
N SER A 116 12.37 4.58 2.66
CA SER A 116 11.58 4.95 1.48
C SER A 116 10.08 4.79 1.73
N ASN A 117 9.66 3.69 2.33
CA ASN A 117 8.24 3.46 2.64
C ASN A 117 7.70 4.50 3.62
N VAL A 118 8.43 4.81 4.69
CA VAL A 118 8.03 5.85 5.67
C VAL A 118 7.93 7.21 4.98
N LEU A 119 8.91 7.56 4.16
CA LEU A 119 8.91 8.85 3.47
C LEU A 119 7.78 8.95 2.45
N LEU A 120 7.49 7.86 1.74
CA LEU A 120 6.43 7.78 0.76
C LEU A 120 5.05 7.84 1.42
N ASP A 121 4.87 7.19 2.58
CA ASP A 121 3.65 7.35 3.40
C ASP A 121 3.49 8.80 3.86
N ILE A 122 4.56 9.46 4.32
CA ILE A 122 4.53 10.89 4.67
C ILE A 122 4.22 11.75 3.44
N THR A 123 4.77 11.45 2.28
CA THR A 123 4.55 12.23 1.05
C THR A 123 3.12 12.07 0.52
N LEU A 124 2.55 10.87 0.61
CA LEU A 124 1.16 10.59 0.21
C LEU A 124 0.12 11.05 1.24
N GLU A 125 0.54 11.27 2.48
CA GLU A 125 -0.32 11.73 3.57
C GLU A 125 -0.09 13.18 3.98
N ALA A 126 0.92 13.83 3.41
CA ALA A 126 0.88 15.26 3.14
C ALA A 126 -0.24 15.52 2.13
N GLU A 127 -1.49 15.32 2.55
CA GLU A 127 -2.66 15.88 1.88
C GLU A 127 -2.43 17.39 1.81
N ASP A 128 -2.75 17.98 0.66
CA ASP A 128 -2.68 19.41 0.46
C ASP A 128 -3.39 20.09 1.65
N PRO A 129 -2.72 21.02 2.39
CA PRO A 129 -3.32 21.67 3.55
C PRO A 129 -4.67 22.34 3.21
N GLU A 130 -4.90 22.68 1.94
CA GLU A 130 -6.21 23.14 1.47
C GLU A 130 -7.30 22.06 1.50
N VAL A 131 -6.97 20.82 1.13
CA VAL A 131 -7.90 19.67 1.15
C VAL A 131 -8.23 19.26 2.58
N VAL A 132 -7.24 19.29 3.48
CA VAL A 132 -7.45 19.02 4.91
C VAL A 132 -8.37 20.08 5.52
N LYS A 133 -8.11 21.36 5.26
CA LYS A 133 -8.97 22.46 5.69
C LYS A 133 -10.37 22.30 5.13
N ALA A 134 -10.53 22.06 3.83
CA ALA A 134 -11.82 21.87 3.19
C ALA A 134 -12.63 20.71 3.82
N ARG A 135 -11.98 19.59 4.14
CA ARG A 135 -12.60 18.49 4.89
C ARG A 135 -13.03 18.90 6.29
N GLN A 136 -12.19 19.66 6.99
CA GLN A 136 -12.48 20.09 8.35
C GLN A 136 -13.64 21.08 8.38
N THR A 137 -13.68 22.06 7.47
CA THR A 137 -14.82 22.98 7.33
C THR A 137 -16.10 22.24 6.95
N ALA A 138 -16.00 21.21 6.09
CA ALA A 138 -17.14 20.37 5.75
C ALA A 138 -17.67 19.63 6.99
N ARG A 139 -16.79 19.02 7.79
CA ARG A 139 -17.17 18.33 9.04
C ARG A 139 -17.81 19.28 10.06
N GLU A 140 -17.23 20.47 10.25
CA GLU A 140 -17.75 21.47 11.20
C GLU A 140 -19.12 21.99 10.76
N SER A 141 -19.29 22.31 9.47
CA SER A 141 -20.59 22.76 8.95
C SER A 141 -21.67 21.68 9.07
N GLU A 142 -21.28 20.41 8.96
CA GLU A 142 -22.16 19.26 9.08
C GLU A 142 -22.53 18.95 10.54
N GLU A 143 -21.58 19.01 11.49
CA GLU A 143 -21.88 18.87 12.92
C GLU A 143 -22.86 19.96 13.40
N VAL A 144 -22.69 21.19 12.91
CA VAL A 144 -23.62 22.29 13.19
C VAL A 144 -25.00 22.00 12.60
N ALA A 145 -25.08 21.41 11.40
CA ALA A 145 -26.35 20.98 10.82
C ALA A 145 -26.99 19.86 11.66
N ILE A 146 -26.22 18.83 12.05
CA ILE A 146 -26.70 17.71 12.87
C ILE A 146 -27.21 18.19 14.23
N GLN A 147 -26.50 19.10 14.91
CA GLN A 147 -26.96 19.69 16.18
C GLN A 147 -28.23 20.52 16.02
N ARG A 148 -28.42 21.22 14.90
CA ARG A 148 -29.69 21.90 14.61
C ARG A 148 -30.84 20.93 14.42
N PHE A 149 -30.57 19.72 13.94
CA PHE A 149 -31.61 18.71 13.67
C PHE A 149 -31.86 17.75 14.84
N SER A 150 -30.94 17.60 15.78
CA SER A 150 -31.10 16.71 16.95
C SER A 150 -32.22 17.14 17.91
N GLY A 151 -32.65 18.40 17.86
CA GLY A 151 -33.78 18.90 18.67
C GLY A 151 -35.17 18.59 18.10
N THR A 152 -35.26 18.11 16.85
CA THR A 152 -36.52 18.02 16.09
C THR A 152 -36.86 16.60 15.64
N ASP A 153 -36.02 15.59 15.93
CA ASP A 153 -36.18 14.23 15.41
C ASP A 153 -37.05 13.36 16.31
N THR A 154 -38.18 12.91 15.77
CA THR A 154 -39.11 11.94 16.35
C THR A 154 -38.91 10.51 15.84
N GLY A 155 -37.95 10.28 14.94
CA GLY A 155 -37.60 8.96 14.44
C GLY A 155 -36.08 8.82 14.41
N ASP A 156 -35.61 7.62 14.75
CA ASP A 156 -34.23 7.11 14.80
C ASP A 156 -33.38 7.29 13.50
N LEU A 157 -33.86 8.12 12.58
CA LEU A 157 -33.29 8.41 11.27
C LEU A 157 -31.94 9.13 11.35
N LEU A 158 -31.75 10.00 12.35
CA LEU A 158 -30.51 10.73 12.54
C LEU A 158 -29.37 9.78 12.95
N GLU A 159 -29.68 8.80 13.78
CA GLU A 159 -28.73 7.78 14.22
C GLU A 159 -28.36 6.84 13.07
N LEU A 160 -29.34 6.43 12.25
CA LEU A 160 -29.11 5.67 11.01
C LEU A 160 -28.22 6.43 10.02
N LEU A 161 -28.46 7.73 9.82
CA LEU A 161 -27.63 8.56 8.93
C LEU A 161 -26.21 8.70 9.45
N LYS A 162 -26.05 8.90 10.77
CA LYS A 162 -24.75 8.99 11.43
C LYS A 162 -23.95 7.69 11.28
N ASN A 163 -24.59 6.54 11.51
CA ASN A 163 -23.96 5.23 11.36
C ASN A 163 -23.56 4.95 9.90
N SER A 164 -24.46 5.18 8.94
CA SER A 164 -24.16 5.02 7.51
C SER A 164 -22.97 5.89 7.06
N ARG A 165 -22.84 7.10 7.61
CA ARG A 165 -21.69 7.97 7.34
C ARG A 165 -20.39 7.45 7.94
N THR A 166 -20.41 7.00 9.19
CA THR A 166 -19.20 6.44 9.83
C THR A 166 -18.70 5.21 9.07
N ASP A 167 -19.62 4.35 8.64
CA ASP A 167 -19.27 3.20 7.79
C ASP A 167 -18.68 3.65 6.45
N LEU A 168 -19.27 4.68 5.82
CA LEU A 168 -18.77 5.23 4.56
C LEU A 168 -17.33 5.74 4.68
N GLU A 169 -17.05 6.50 5.73
CA GLU A 169 -15.74 7.05 5.97
C GLU A 169 -14.70 5.95 6.25
N ALA A 170 -15.09 4.91 6.98
CA ALA A 170 -14.26 3.73 7.19
C ALA A 170 -13.97 3.01 5.87
N TYR A 171 -14.97 2.74 5.03
CA TYR A 171 -14.76 2.09 3.73
C TYR A 171 -13.95 2.95 2.77
N TYR A 172 -14.19 4.26 2.72
CA TYR A 172 -13.43 5.18 1.91
C TYR A 172 -11.95 5.20 2.31
N THR A 173 -11.66 5.29 3.60
CA THR A 173 -10.28 5.31 4.10
C THR A 173 -9.57 3.98 3.85
N ILE A 174 -10.25 2.85 4.02
CA ILE A 174 -9.73 1.51 3.67
C ILE A 174 -9.44 1.44 2.16
N GLY A 175 -10.39 1.83 1.31
CA GLY A 175 -10.25 1.77 -0.15
C GLY A 175 -9.14 2.71 -0.67
N LEU A 176 -9.03 3.90 -0.09
CA LEU A 176 -7.97 4.85 -0.40
C LEU A 176 -6.60 4.29 0.00
N ASN A 177 -6.48 3.73 1.20
CA ASN A 177 -5.24 3.13 1.67
C ASN A 177 -4.83 1.91 0.83
N GLN A 178 -5.78 1.06 0.46
CA GLN A 178 -5.53 -0.07 -0.44
C GLN A 178 -5.07 0.41 -1.82
N SER A 179 -5.71 1.43 -2.39
CA SER A 179 -5.32 2.02 -3.68
C SER A 179 -3.91 2.62 -3.62
N LYS A 180 -3.60 3.40 -2.57
CA LYS A 180 -2.27 4.00 -2.35
C LYS A 180 -1.19 2.91 -2.24
N ARG A 181 -1.45 1.84 -1.49
CA ARG A 181 -0.51 0.70 -1.35
C ARG A 181 -0.30 -0.03 -2.67
N SER A 182 -1.36 -0.35 -3.40
CA SER A 182 -1.26 -1.01 -4.72
C SER A 182 -0.51 -0.15 -5.74
N PHE A 183 -0.79 1.15 -5.77
CA PHE A 183 -0.07 2.10 -6.62
C PHE A 183 1.43 2.14 -6.26
N ARG A 184 1.77 2.22 -4.97
CA ARG A 184 3.15 2.20 -4.49
C ARG A 184 3.88 0.92 -4.91
N HIS A 185 3.27 -0.24 -4.74
CA HIS A 185 3.88 -1.51 -5.15
C HIS A 185 4.09 -1.58 -6.67
N GLY A 186 3.14 -1.04 -7.46
CA GLY A 186 3.29 -0.90 -8.90
C GLY A 186 4.47 -0.01 -9.31
N VAL A 187 4.58 1.19 -8.71
CA VAL A 187 5.69 2.11 -8.98
C VAL A 187 7.04 1.51 -8.58
N LEU A 188 7.11 0.82 -7.44
CA LEU A 188 8.33 0.13 -7.00
C LEU A 188 8.73 -1.00 -7.97
N ALA A 189 7.77 -1.80 -8.45
CA ALA A 189 8.04 -2.85 -9.43
C ALA A 189 8.57 -2.27 -10.76
N MET A 190 8.02 -1.13 -11.20
CA MET A 190 8.47 -0.42 -12.39
C MET A 190 9.93 0.06 -12.25
N TRP A 191 10.28 0.66 -11.12
CA TRP A 191 11.66 1.10 -10.83
C TRP A 191 12.63 -0.07 -10.72
N LEU A 192 12.22 -1.17 -10.08
CA LEU A 192 13.04 -2.37 -9.97
C LEU A 192 13.34 -2.96 -11.35
N GLY A 193 12.35 -2.97 -12.25
CA GLY A 193 12.55 -3.38 -13.63
C GLY A 193 13.49 -2.48 -14.41
N PHE A 194 13.36 -1.17 -14.23
CA PHE A 194 14.25 -0.19 -14.84
C PHE A 194 15.71 -0.39 -14.40
N ILE A 195 15.95 -0.60 -13.11
CA ILE A 195 17.30 -0.87 -12.58
C ILE A 195 17.86 -2.18 -13.15
N LEU A 196 17.04 -3.24 -13.21
CA LEU A 196 17.46 -4.52 -13.79
C LEU A 196 17.86 -4.36 -15.27
N LEU A 197 17.10 -3.56 -16.03
CA LEU A 197 17.39 -3.24 -17.43
C LEU A 197 18.73 -2.48 -17.55
N LEU A 198 18.97 -1.48 -16.70
CA LEU A 198 20.24 -0.76 -16.67
C LEU A 198 21.42 -1.68 -16.36
N ILE A 199 21.30 -2.56 -15.36
CA ILE A 199 22.34 -3.54 -15.02
C ILE A 199 22.62 -4.45 -16.24
N GLY A 200 21.56 -4.92 -16.91
CA GLY A 200 21.69 -5.72 -18.13
C GLY A 200 22.46 -4.99 -19.23
N ILE A 201 22.10 -3.73 -19.54
CA ILE A 201 22.81 -2.93 -20.54
C ILE A 201 24.27 -2.69 -20.11
N THR A 202 24.51 -2.33 -18.85
CA THR A 202 25.86 -2.06 -18.34
C THR A 202 26.73 -3.31 -18.43
N MET A 203 26.22 -4.50 -18.08
CA MET A 203 26.97 -5.75 -18.25
C MET A 203 27.26 -6.08 -19.73
N TYR A 204 26.37 -5.69 -20.64
CA TYR A 204 26.59 -5.92 -22.07
C TYR A 204 27.68 -5.01 -22.65
N ILE A 205 27.70 -3.73 -22.26
CA ILE A 205 28.58 -2.70 -22.82
C ILE A 205 29.93 -2.61 -22.08
N ALA A 206 29.97 -2.89 -20.77
CA ALA A 206 31.19 -2.73 -19.99
C ALA A 206 32.29 -3.72 -20.43
N PRO A 207 33.57 -3.29 -20.48
CA PRO A 207 34.70 -4.16 -20.80
C PRO A 207 35.00 -5.11 -19.63
N VAL A 208 34.12 -6.09 -19.41
CA VAL A 208 34.23 -7.11 -18.35
C VAL A 208 35.45 -8.03 -18.50
N GLU A 209 36.09 -8.01 -19.67
CA GLU A 209 37.36 -8.70 -19.94
C GLU A 209 38.51 -8.21 -19.04
N GLN A 210 38.48 -6.95 -18.60
CA GLN A 210 39.47 -6.41 -17.66
C GLN A 210 39.25 -6.89 -16.22
N LEU A 211 38.08 -7.46 -15.91
CA LEU A 211 37.68 -7.89 -14.58
C LEU A 211 37.75 -9.41 -14.38
N ASN A 212 38.33 -10.17 -15.32
CA ASN A 212 38.37 -11.64 -15.32
C ASN A 212 36.99 -12.33 -15.20
N ILE A 213 35.90 -11.62 -15.49
CA ILE A 213 34.55 -12.19 -15.47
C ILE A 213 34.29 -12.80 -16.85
N THR A 214 34.06 -14.11 -16.90
CA THR A 214 33.71 -14.82 -18.14
C THR A 214 32.42 -14.25 -18.71
N ARG A 215 32.46 -13.71 -19.93
CA ARG A 215 31.28 -13.13 -20.58
C ARG A 215 30.26 -14.26 -20.83
N PRO A 216 28.99 -14.09 -20.41
CA PRO A 216 27.95 -15.03 -20.79
C PRO A 216 27.74 -15.02 -22.31
N ASP A 217 27.39 -16.16 -22.90
CA ASP A 217 27.10 -16.24 -24.33
C ASP A 217 26.04 -15.20 -24.73
N PRO A 218 26.27 -14.44 -25.83
CA PRO A 218 25.41 -13.31 -26.21
C PRO A 218 23.97 -13.74 -26.52
N ALA A 219 23.75 -14.99 -26.96
CA ALA A 219 22.43 -15.54 -27.23
C ALA A 219 21.59 -15.72 -25.94
N ASN A 220 22.21 -16.25 -24.88
CA ASN A 220 21.53 -16.48 -23.59
C ASN A 220 21.25 -15.16 -22.87
N PHE A 221 22.12 -14.17 -23.06
CA PHE A 221 21.97 -12.85 -22.47
C PHE A 221 20.77 -12.08 -23.05
N ASN A 222 20.60 -12.08 -24.37
CA ASN A 222 19.45 -11.44 -25.01
C ASN A 222 18.11 -12.03 -24.54
N ILE A 223 18.04 -13.36 -24.41
CA ILE A 223 16.83 -14.04 -23.91
C ILE A 223 16.53 -13.63 -22.47
N LEU A 224 17.55 -13.54 -21.61
CA LEU A 224 17.39 -13.13 -20.21
C LEU A 224 16.90 -11.68 -20.09
N VAL A 225 17.47 -10.76 -20.87
CA VAL A 225 17.10 -9.34 -20.84
C VAL A 225 15.69 -9.11 -21.40
N ILE A 226 15.37 -9.70 -22.56
CA ILE A 226 14.04 -9.56 -23.18
C ILE A 226 12.97 -10.26 -22.32
N GLY A 227 13.27 -11.46 -21.81
CA GLY A 227 12.35 -12.20 -20.94
C GLY A 227 12.13 -11.48 -19.62
N GLY A 228 13.20 -10.97 -19.00
CA GLY A 228 13.13 -10.19 -17.77
C GLY A 228 12.31 -8.90 -17.95
N SER A 229 12.57 -8.14 -19.01
CA SER A 229 11.83 -6.89 -19.28
C SER A 229 10.34 -7.16 -19.52
N ALA A 230 10.00 -8.21 -20.28
CA ALA A 230 8.62 -8.56 -20.56
C ALA A 230 7.85 -8.96 -19.29
N ILE A 231 8.48 -9.74 -18.39
CA ILE A 231 7.86 -10.11 -17.10
C ILE A 231 7.59 -8.86 -16.26
N ILE A 232 8.54 -7.93 -16.18
CA ILE A 232 8.38 -6.73 -15.37
C ILE A 232 7.34 -5.76 -15.97
N GLU A 233 7.30 -5.63 -17.29
CA GLU A 233 6.26 -4.87 -17.99
C GLU A 233 4.87 -5.45 -17.69
N PHE A 234 4.73 -6.78 -17.75
CA PHE A 234 3.49 -7.47 -17.39
C PHE A 234 3.08 -7.22 -15.93
N VAL A 235 4.02 -7.34 -14.99
CA VAL A 235 3.77 -7.07 -13.56
C VAL A 235 3.33 -5.62 -13.35
N SER A 236 3.99 -4.67 -14.01
CA SER A 236 3.66 -3.25 -13.94
C SER A 236 2.26 -2.96 -14.49
N ALA A 237 1.93 -3.55 -15.64
CA ALA A 237 0.60 -3.45 -16.25
C ALA A 237 -0.49 -4.02 -15.33
N LEU A 238 -0.22 -5.14 -14.66
CA LEU A 238 -1.15 -5.75 -13.71
C LEU A 238 -1.42 -4.84 -12.51
N PHE A 239 -0.39 -4.22 -11.93
CA PHE A 239 -0.58 -3.27 -10.82
C PHE A 239 -1.37 -2.03 -11.24
N LEU A 240 -1.12 -1.47 -12.44
CA LEU A 240 -1.91 -0.36 -12.98
C LEU A 240 -3.36 -0.76 -13.24
N TRP A 241 -3.59 -1.99 -13.71
CA TRP A 241 -4.93 -2.53 -13.90
C TRP A 241 -5.68 -2.67 -12.57
N VAL A 242 -5.02 -3.19 -11.53
CA VAL A 242 -5.59 -3.28 -10.17
C VAL A 242 -5.94 -1.89 -9.64
N TYR A 243 -5.02 -0.93 -9.75
CA TYR A 243 -5.26 0.47 -9.34
C TYR A 243 -6.52 1.03 -10.01
N ARG A 244 -6.62 0.90 -11.34
CA ARG A 244 -7.79 1.36 -12.10
C ARG A 244 -9.08 0.67 -11.64
N SER A 245 -9.05 -0.63 -11.42
CA SER A 245 -10.20 -1.41 -10.94
C SER A 245 -10.67 -0.91 -9.57
N THR A 246 -9.74 -0.68 -8.64
CA THR A 246 -10.07 -0.16 -7.30
C THR A 246 -10.63 1.27 -7.36
N SER A 247 -10.09 2.15 -8.20
CA SER A 247 -10.63 3.51 -8.37
C SER A 247 -12.06 3.51 -8.90
N ILE A 248 -12.39 2.61 -9.85
CA ILE A 248 -13.76 2.46 -10.37
C ILE A 248 -14.69 1.97 -9.25
N GLN A 249 -14.27 0.97 -8.47
CA GLN A 249 -15.05 0.46 -7.34
C GLN A 249 -15.31 1.55 -6.28
N LEU A 250 -14.31 2.37 -5.96
CA LEU A 250 -14.44 3.46 -5.01
C LEU A 250 -15.44 4.53 -5.50
N ASN A 251 -15.39 4.88 -6.78
CA ASN A 251 -16.33 5.84 -7.36
C ASN A 251 -17.76 5.30 -7.35
N ASN A 252 -17.94 4.00 -7.62
CA ASN A 252 -19.24 3.34 -7.56
C ASN A 252 -19.82 3.33 -6.14
N LEU A 253 -18.98 3.04 -5.14
CA LEU A 253 -19.39 3.09 -3.74
C LEU A 253 -19.85 4.51 -3.37
N TYR A 254 -19.05 5.52 -3.69
CA TYR A 254 -19.39 6.92 -3.42
C TYR A 254 -20.73 7.34 -4.06
N ASN A 255 -20.94 6.94 -5.32
CA ASN A 255 -22.17 7.20 -6.06
C ASN A 255 -23.40 6.55 -5.41
N ARG A 256 -23.29 5.30 -4.95
CA ARG A 256 -24.38 4.61 -4.25
C ARG A 256 -24.73 5.28 -2.93
N GLU A 257 -23.74 5.85 -2.27
CA GLU A 257 -23.87 6.44 -0.95
C GLU A 257 -24.45 7.85 -1.03
N MET A 258 -24.04 8.64 -2.03
CA MET A 258 -24.69 9.90 -2.37
C MET A 258 -26.19 9.70 -2.67
N HIS A 259 -26.56 8.57 -3.27
CA HIS A 259 -27.96 8.22 -3.50
C HIS A 259 -28.69 7.90 -2.19
N ASN A 260 -28.15 7.02 -1.34
CA ASN A 260 -28.73 6.72 -0.03
C ASN A 260 -28.95 8.00 0.79
N HIS A 261 -27.94 8.89 0.83
CA HIS A 261 -28.05 10.17 1.51
C HIS A 261 -29.16 11.06 0.92
N SER A 262 -29.27 11.10 -0.41
CA SER A 262 -30.34 11.82 -1.10
C SER A 262 -31.73 11.25 -0.76
N VAL A 263 -31.88 9.93 -0.67
CA VAL A 263 -33.13 9.26 -0.29
C VAL A 263 -33.54 9.64 1.14
N VAL A 264 -32.59 9.60 2.09
CA VAL A 264 -32.88 9.95 3.48
C VAL A 264 -33.27 11.43 3.62
N ILE A 265 -32.58 12.33 2.92
CA ILE A 265 -32.95 13.76 2.88
C ILE A 265 -34.36 13.92 2.31
N CYS A 266 -34.65 13.28 1.18
CA CYS A 266 -35.96 13.35 0.55
C CYS A 266 -37.07 12.79 1.46
N TYR A 267 -36.82 11.69 2.16
CA TYR A 267 -37.74 11.15 3.16
C TYR A 267 -38.03 12.15 4.28
N LYS A 268 -36.99 12.81 4.81
CA LYS A 268 -37.15 13.81 5.87
C LYS A 268 -37.87 15.08 5.40
N ILE A 269 -37.60 15.55 4.18
CA ILE A 269 -38.34 16.65 3.57
C ILE A 269 -39.82 16.26 3.44
N ALA A 270 -40.09 15.05 2.93
CA ALA A 270 -41.46 14.55 2.79
C ALA A 270 -42.17 14.38 4.15
N SER A 271 -41.47 13.99 5.21
CA SER A 271 -42.04 13.85 6.56
C SER A 271 -42.30 15.20 7.25
N THR A 272 -41.58 16.26 6.87
CA THR A 272 -41.71 17.60 7.47
C THR A 272 -42.83 18.42 6.82
N ILE A 273 -43.25 18.08 5.59
CA ILE A 273 -44.34 18.75 4.89
C ILE A 273 -45.70 18.30 5.47
N LYS A 274 -46.43 19.23 6.10
CA LYS A 274 -47.71 18.96 6.76
C LYS A 274 -48.90 18.75 5.82
N ASP A 275 -48.95 19.39 4.64
CA ASP A 275 -50.23 19.55 3.89
C ASP A 275 -50.18 19.44 2.34
N SER A 276 -49.29 18.64 1.74
CA SER A 276 -49.44 18.34 0.30
C SER A 276 -49.01 16.92 -0.08
N ASP A 277 -49.96 16.12 -0.55
CA ASP A 277 -49.69 14.79 -1.14
C ASP A 277 -48.96 14.91 -2.48
N ASP A 278 -49.22 15.98 -3.26
CA ASP A 278 -48.58 16.19 -4.56
C ASP A 278 -47.09 16.50 -4.45
N SER A 279 -46.65 17.30 -3.47
CA SER A 279 -45.22 17.59 -3.28
C SER A 279 -44.47 16.36 -2.76
N LYS A 280 -45.10 15.54 -1.91
CA LYS A 280 -44.54 14.27 -1.45
C LYS A 280 -44.40 13.28 -2.61
N ARG A 281 -45.43 13.15 -3.44
CA ARG A 281 -45.39 12.31 -4.65
C ARG A 281 -44.32 12.78 -5.62
N ALA A 282 -44.18 14.08 -5.86
CA ALA A 282 -43.14 14.60 -6.75
C ALA A 282 -41.71 14.34 -6.25
N ILE A 283 -41.48 14.41 -4.92
CA ILE A 283 -40.19 14.07 -4.31
C ILE A 283 -39.91 12.57 -4.47
N ILE A 284 -40.88 11.71 -4.15
CA ILE A 284 -40.77 10.25 -4.27
C ILE A 284 -40.52 9.85 -5.73
N ASP A 285 -41.27 10.43 -6.67
CA ASP A 285 -41.14 10.16 -8.10
C ASP A 285 -39.78 10.62 -8.66
N LYS A 286 -39.24 11.76 -8.20
CA LYS A 286 -37.88 12.16 -8.57
C LYS A 286 -36.78 11.27 -7.99
N VAL A 287 -36.99 10.71 -6.80
CA VAL A 287 -36.02 9.81 -6.16
C VAL A 287 -36.05 8.42 -6.80
N LEU A 288 -37.24 7.89 -7.08
CA LEU A 288 -37.45 6.57 -7.67
C LEU A 288 -37.28 6.56 -9.20
N GLY A 289 -37.70 7.63 -9.87
CA GLY A 289 -37.66 7.80 -11.32
C GLY A 289 -36.30 8.27 -11.86
N ARG A 290 -35.33 8.55 -10.99
CA ARG A 290 -33.93 8.69 -11.41
C ARG A 290 -33.44 7.30 -11.80
N GLU A 291 -33.66 6.92 -13.07
CA GLU A 291 -33.04 5.74 -13.66
C GLU A 291 -31.53 5.86 -13.50
N TRP A 292 -31.01 5.13 -12.53
CA TRP A 292 -29.58 4.93 -12.40
C TRP A 292 -29.16 4.07 -13.57
N SER A 293 -28.84 4.71 -14.69
CA SER A 293 -28.04 4.03 -15.71
C SER A 293 -26.71 3.71 -15.03
N TYR A 294 -26.60 2.46 -14.61
CA TYR A 294 -25.37 1.81 -14.19
C TYR A 294 -24.45 1.77 -15.42
N GLN A 295 -23.90 2.93 -15.76
CA GLN A 295 -22.81 3.00 -16.71
C GLN A 295 -21.58 2.59 -15.91
N ILE A 296 -21.34 1.27 -15.80
CA ILE A 296 -19.96 0.83 -15.69
C ILE A 296 -19.28 1.54 -16.85
N PRO A 297 -18.32 2.46 -16.63
CA PRO A 297 -17.53 2.95 -17.75
C PRO A 297 -16.95 1.70 -18.39
N GLU A 298 -17.37 1.38 -19.61
CA GLU A 298 -16.92 0.16 -20.29
C GLU A 298 -15.39 0.15 -20.17
N PRO A 299 -14.79 -0.95 -19.68
CA PRO A 299 -13.35 -0.99 -19.52
C PRO A 299 -12.75 -0.70 -20.89
N THR A 300 -12.15 0.48 -21.04
CA THR A 300 -11.68 1.04 -22.32
C THR A 300 -10.57 0.20 -22.95
N GLY A 301 -10.18 -0.92 -22.34
CA GLY A 301 -9.22 -1.91 -22.87
C GLY A 301 -9.83 -3.23 -23.35
N ALA A 302 -11.08 -3.57 -23.02
CA ALA A 302 -11.65 -4.86 -23.43
C ALA A 302 -12.17 -4.85 -24.88
N LYS A 303 -12.58 -3.68 -25.39
CA LYS A 303 -12.94 -3.50 -26.81
C LYS A 303 -11.74 -3.77 -27.71
N GLY A 304 -10.57 -3.22 -27.37
CA GLY A 304 -9.34 -3.44 -28.15
C GLY A 304 -8.95 -4.92 -28.29
N MET A 305 -9.01 -5.71 -27.22
CA MET A 305 -8.69 -7.15 -27.31
C MET A 305 -9.82 -7.99 -27.94
N ARG A 306 -11.10 -7.67 -27.70
CA ARG A 306 -12.21 -8.39 -28.34
C ARG A 306 -12.28 -8.15 -29.84
N ASP A 307 -11.96 -6.94 -30.29
CA ASP A 307 -11.89 -6.59 -31.72
C ASP A 307 -10.69 -7.27 -32.40
N LEU A 308 -9.60 -7.53 -31.68
CA LEU A 308 -8.44 -8.29 -32.18
C LEU A 308 -8.69 -9.80 -32.24
N ILE A 309 -9.54 -10.35 -31.35
CA ILE A 309 -9.85 -11.79 -31.29
C ILE A 309 -11.05 -12.16 -32.19
N THR A 310 -11.91 -11.19 -32.52
CA THR A 310 -13.12 -11.42 -33.34
C THR A 310 -13.11 -10.56 -34.62
N PRO A 311 -12.19 -10.82 -35.57
CA PRO A 311 -12.24 -10.14 -36.86
C PRO A 311 -13.42 -10.69 -37.68
N GLY A 312 -14.63 -10.12 -37.56
CA GLY A 312 -15.69 -10.48 -38.51
C GLY A 312 -17.16 -10.13 -38.23
N VAL A 313 -17.56 -9.59 -37.09
CA VAL A 313 -19.00 -9.52 -36.74
C VAL A 313 -19.62 -8.11 -36.70
N SER A 314 -18.88 -7.04 -37.05
CA SER A 314 -19.38 -5.66 -36.91
C SER A 314 -19.81 -4.96 -38.20
N LYS A 315 -20.34 -5.67 -39.20
CA LYS A 315 -20.95 -5.06 -40.40
C LYS A 315 -22.18 -5.84 -40.90
N SER A 316 -23.29 -5.83 -40.16
CA SER A 316 -24.58 -6.26 -40.76
C SER A 316 -25.85 -5.79 -40.02
N LYS A 317 -25.87 -4.62 -39.38
CA LYS A 317 -27.13 -4.06 -38.84
C LYS A 317 -27.16 -2.53 -38.89
N GLU A 318 -27.10 -1.98 -40.09
CA GLU A 318 -27.59 -0.63 -40.41
C GLU A 318 -28.16 -0.64 -41.84
N SER A 319 -29.26 -1.36 -42.03
CA SER A 319 -30.22 -1.13 -43.13
C SER A 319 -31.43 -2.07 -42.99
N SER A 320 -32.42 -1.67 -42.19
CA SER A 320 -33.86 -1.96 -42.33
C SER A 320 -34.61 -1.24 -41.23
#